data_AF-A0A482W7Y2-F1
#
_entry.id   AF-A0A482W7Y2-F1
#
_cell.length_a   1.000
_cell.length_b   1.000
_cell.length_c   1.000
_cell.angle_alpha   90.00
_cell.angle_beta   90.00
_cell.angle_gamma   90.00
#
_symmetry.space_group_name_H-M   'P 1'
#
loop_
_entity.id
_entity.type
_entity.pdbx_description
1 polymer ?
#
loop_
_entity_poly.entity_id
_entity_poly.type
_entity_poly.pdbx_seq_one_letter_code
_entity_poly.pdbx_strand_id
1 'polypeptide(L)'
;MVFRKTMLDMHNEHRDRLASGAEEKKGFPSAANMRVLNYDLELEYIAYCYSKVAWKGHDVCRFTHLEEYTGQNVYGNSRRNDTVPLYKRSVEAWYSEIDEVKDSMGLINNFDLRSHQKATIPVGHFTQVIWSRTTHVGCTRVWIPENPFQKAYHLMIICNYGGGDGGNVRTTKIYDIGEPCSNCPSDTTCNDKYKNLCGKLEPIPEREPFKKENRGGGGGGGNGGGGGGGGGDGGGDGGNGISATTDGGNNTEGTSGVRRICISKVLPLAISIAVYCLI
;
A
#
# COMPACT_ATOMS: atom_id res chain seq x y z
N MET A 1 -2.61 6.55 -15.43
CA MET A 1 -3.98 6.51 -14.86
C MET A 1 -4.50 5.11 -14.49
N VAL A 2 -4.49 4.12 -15.40
CA VAL A 2 -5.12 2.78 -15.14
C VAL A 2 -4.64 2.09 -13.86
N PHE A 3 -3.33 2.09 -13.60
CA PHE A 3 -2.76 1.46 -12.40
C PHE A 3 -3.26 2.11 -11.11
N ARG A 4 -3.07 3.43 -10.94
CA ARG A 4 -3.52 4.18 -9.76
C ARG A 4 -5.01 3.96 -9.47
N LYS A 5 -5.84 4.05 -10.52
CA LYS A 5 -7.28 3.80 -10.43
C LYS A 5 -7.58 2.39 -9.96
N THR A 6 -6.93 1.39 -10.53
CA THR A 6 -7.12 -0.01 -10.14
C THR A 6 -6.73 -0.23 -8.68
N MET A 7 -5.58 0.30 -8.25
CA MET A 7 -5.13 0.17 -6.86
C MET A 7 -6.11 0.86 -5.90
N LEU A 8 -6.53 2.10 -6.18
CA LEU A 8 -7.46 2.82 -5.32
C LEU A 8 -8.84 2.15 -5.25
N ASP A 9 -9.39 1.78 -6.40
CA ASP A 9 -10.71 1.17 -6.48
C ASP A 9 -10.74 -0.16 -5.72
N MET A 10 -9.75 -1.05 -5.93
CA MET A 10 -9.68 -2.33 -5.23
C MET A 10 -9.62 -2.15 -3.70
N HIS A 11 -8.79 -1.23 -3.20
CA HIS A 11 -8.73 -0.98 -1.76
C HIS A 11 -10.08 -0.50 -1.21
N ASN A 12 -10.70 0.47 -1.87
CA ASN A 12 -11.98 1.01 -1.40
C ASN A 12 -13.14 0.02 -1.57
N GLU A 13 -13.14 -0.82 -2.60
CA GLU A 13 -14.12 -1.91 -2.77
C GLU A 13 -14.03 -2.93 -1.62
N HIS A 14 -12.82 -3.35 -1.23
CA HIS A 14 -12.62 -4.23 -0.08
C HIS A 14 -12.99 -3.58 1.25
N ARG A 15 -12.63 -2.31 1.45
CA ARG A 15 -13.00 -1.56 2.66
C ARG A 15 -14.51 -1.38 2.78
N ASP A 16 -15.19 -1.04 1.68
CA ASP A 16 -16.64 -0.85 1.64
C ASP A 16 -17.37 -2.17 1.91
N ARG A 17 -16.91 -3.24 1.28
CA ARG A 17 -17.40 -4.61 1.51
C ARG A 17 -17.30 -4.99 2.98
N LEU A 18 -16.12 -4.82 3.61
CA LEU A 18 -15.96 -5.15 5.03
C LEU A 18 -16.82 -4.25 5.91
N ALA A 19 -16.82 -2.93 5.67
CA ALA A 19 -17.58 -1.97 6.45
C ALA A 19 -19.09 -2.26 6.42
N SER A 20 -19.61 -2.75 5.31
CA SER A 20 -21.02 -3.15 5.16
C SER A 20 -21.44 -4.36 6.01
N GLY A 21 -20.51 -5.09 6.63
CA GLY A 21 -20.78 -6.35 7.32
C GLY A 21 -20.78 -7.58 6.42
N ALA A 22 -20.35 -7.47 5.15
CA ALA A 22 -20.33 -8.63 4.23
C ALA A 22 -19.37 -9.76 4.66
N GLU A 23 -18.46 -9.49 5.60
CA GLU A 23 -17.51 -10.45 6.16
C GLU A 23 -17.91 -10.97 7.56
N GLU A 24 -19.15 -10.75 8.01
CA GLU A 24 -19.65 -11.22 9.31
C GLU A 24 -19.47 -12.73 9.50
N LYS A 25 -19.67 -13.52 8.43
CA LYS A 25 -19.47 -14.97 8.46
C LYS A 25 -18.01 -15.39 8.70
N LYS A 26 -17.06 -14.49 8.46
CA LYS A 26 -15.63 -14.64 8.77
C LYS A 26 -15.26 -14.04 10.14
N GLY A 27 -16.26 -13.60 10.92
CA GLY A 27 -16.06 -13.00 12.24
C GLY A 27 -15.72 -11.51 12.20
N PHE A 28 -15.87 -10.84 11.06
CA PHE A 28 -15.61 -9.40 10.91
C PHE A 28 -16.94 -8.64 10.83
N PRO A 29 -17.42 -8.04 11.94
CA PRO A 29 -18.63 -7.23 11.93
C PRO A 29 -18.45 -5.94 11.14
N SER A 30 -19.55 -5.26 10.83
CA SER A 30 -19.57 -3.95 10.18
C SER A 30 -18.73 -2.90 10.90
N ALA A 31 -18.26 -1.91 10.13
CA ALA A 31 -17.36 -0.87 10.62
C ALA A 31 -18.04 0.51 10.58
N ALA A 32 -18.09 1.17 11.74
CA ALA A 32 -18.77 2.44 11.91
C ALA A 32 -17.96 3.65 11.42
N ASN A 33 -16.63 3.53 11.33
CA ASN A 33 -15.71 4.65 11.10
C ASN A 33 -14.72 4.45 9.93
N MET A 34 -14.95 3.45 9.07
CA MET A 34 -14.02 3.10 7.99
C MET A 34 -13.89 4.24 6.99
N ARG A 35 -12.71 4.85 6.84
CA ARG A 35 -12.53 5.96 5.89
C ARG A 35 -12.36 5.49 4.45
N VAL A 36 -12.84 6.27 3.49
CA VAL A 36 -12.46 6.12 2.08
C VAL A 36 -10.99 6.50 1.92
N LEU A 37 -10.25 5.75 1.09
CA LEU A 37 -8.89 6.10 0.71
C LEU A 37 -8.89 7.04 -0.50
N ASN A 38 -8.00 8.01 -0.46
CA ASN A 38 -7.63 8.87 -1.58
C ASN A 38 -6.22 8.52 -2.09
N TYR A 39 -5.95 8.80 -3.36
CA TYR A 39 -4.63 8.49 -3.94
C TYR A 39 -3.64 9.61 -3.66
N ASP A 40 -2.45 9.26 -3.17
CA ASP A 40 -1.40 10.21 -2.81
C ASP A 40 -0.12 9.97 -3.63
N LEU A 41 0.36 11.04 -4.30
CA LEU A 41 1.54 10.97 -5.16
C LEU A 41 2.86 10.97 -4.40
N GLU A 42 2.91 11.53 -3.20
CA GLU A 42 4.09 11.47 -2.34
C GLU A 42 4.31 10.03 -1.84
N LEU A 43 3.24 9.37 -1.38
CA LEU A 43 3.29 7.97 -0.98
C LEU A 43 3.75 7.04 -2.13
N GLU A 44 3.25 7.28 -3.34
CA GLU A 44 3.70 6.58 -4.56
C GLU A 44 5.18 6.84 -4.82
N TYR A 45 5.62 8.09 -4.71
CA TYR A 45 7.00 8.49 -4.96
C TYR A 45 7.98 7.85 -3.96
N ILE A 46 7.65 7.85 -2.67
CA ILE A 46 8.45 7.18 -1.62
C ILE A 46 8.58 5.70 -1.95
N ALA A 47 7.47 5.02 -2.27
CA ALA A 47 7.47 3.61 -2.65
C ALA A 47 8.32 3.35 -3.90
N TYR A 48 8.24 4.24 -4.90
CA TYR A 48 9.05 4.18 -6.12
C TYR A 48 10.55 4.33 -5.84
N CYS A 49 10.98 5.35 -5.07
CA CYS A 49 12.40 5.51 -4.75
C CYS A 49 12.92 4.31 -3.94
N TYR A 50 12.13 3.75 -3.01
CA TYR A 50 12.51 2.51 -2.31
C TYR A 50 12.73 1.34 -3.27
N SER A 51 11.90 1.21 -4.30
CA SER A 51 12.04 0.13 -5.29
C SER A 51 13.33 0.21 -6.12
N LYS A 52 13.98 1.38 -6.21
CA LYS A 52 15.22 1.56 -6.99
C LYS A 52 16.47 1.04 -6.29
N VAL A 53 16.46 0.89 -4.97
CA VAL A 53 17.68 0.63 -4.17
C VAL A 53 17.91 -0.85 -3.82
N ALA A 54 17.46 -1.78 -4.67
CA ALA A 54 17.48 -3.22 -4.43
C ALA A 54 16.75 -3.62 -3.14
N TRP A 55 15.46 -3.94 -3.31
CA TRP A 55 14.50 -4.27 -2.26
C TRP A 55 14.96 -5.44 -1.36
N LYS A 56 15.02 -5.20 -0.04
CA LYS A 56 15.41 -6.21 0.97
C LYS A 56 14.28 -6.65 1.90
N GLY A 57 13.08 -6.06 1.78
CA GLY A 57 12.00 -6.22 2.76
C GLY A 57 11.17 -4.95 2.87
N HIS A 58 10.61 -4.63 4.04
CA HIS A 58 9.88 -3.37 4.17
C HIS A 58 10.84 -2.16 4.27
N ASP A 59 10.42 -1.01 3.72
CA ASP A 59 11.19 0.23 3.79
C ASP A 59 11.17 0.82 5.21
N VAL A 60 12.29 0.74 5.93
CA VAL A 60 12.37 1.30 7.29
C VAL A 60 12.31 2.83 7.33
N CYS A 61 12.56 3.53 6.21
CA CYS A 61 12.62 4.98 6.12
C CYS A 61 11.50 5.58 5.26
N ARG A 62 10.26 5.16 5.54
CA ARG A 62 9.05 5.63 4.86
C ARG A 62 8.31 6.69 5.69
N PHE A 63 8.70 7.95 5.48
CA PHE A 63 8.09 9.11 6.11
C PHE A 63 7.69 10.14 5.06
N THR A 64 6.56 10.81 5.24
CA THR A 64 6.14 11.94 4.41
C THR A 64 6.99 13.19 4.69
N HIS A 65 6.84 14.24 3.89
CA HIS A 65 7.43 15.55 4.12
C HIS A 65 6.96 16.20 5.42
N LEU A 66 5.80 15.79 5.94
CA LEU A 66 5.28 16.16 7.25
C LEU A 66 5.82 15.27 8.38
N GLU A 67 6.76 14.39 8.06
CA GLU A 67 7.43 13.47 9.00
C GLU A 67 6.48 12.45 9.63
N GLU A 68 5.37 12.18 8.94
CA GLU A 68 4.41 11.16 9.34
C GLU A 68 4.87 9.79 8.84
N TYR A 69 4.83 8.80 9.74
CA TYR A 69 5.15 7.43 9.38
C TYR A 69 4.05 6.82 8.50
N THR A 70 4.43 6.02 7.51
CA THR A 70 3.49 5.38 6.59
C THR A 70 3.48 3.87 6.77
N GLY A 71 2.33 3.22 6.69
CA GLY A 71 2.22 1.77 6.53
C GLY A 71 2.77 1.30 5.19
N GLN A 72 2.97 -0.01 5.01
CA GLN A 72 3.43 -0.55 3.74
C GLN A 72 2.99 -2.00 3.52
N ASN A 73 2.42 -2.27 2.35
CA ASN A 73 2.21 -3.62 1.84
C ASN A 73 3.09 -3.85 0.61
N VAL A 74 3.58 -5.09 0.48
CA VAL A 74 4.42 -5.51 -0.65
C VAL A 74 3.86 -6.80 -1.24
N TYR A 75 3.79 -6.85 -2.57
CA TYR A 75 3.38 -8.02 -3.34
C TYR A 75 4.46 -8.34 -4.35
N GLY A 76 4.90 -9.60 -4.40
CA GLY A 76 5.91 -10.08 -5.33
C GLY A 76 5.35 -11.03 -6.38
N ASN A 77 5.86 -10.93 -7.60
CA ASN A 77 5.59 -11.85 -8.70
C ASN A 77 6.91 -12.20 -9.42
N SER A 78 7.06 -13.46 -9.82
CA SER A 78 8.29 -13.94 -10.49
C SER A 78 8.37 -13.52 -11.96
N ARG A 79 7.25 -13.21 -12.61
CA ARG A 79 7.18 -12.92 -14.04
C ARG A 79 6.98 -11.43 -14.32
N ARG A 80 7.47 -10.95 -15.46
CA ARG A 80 7.17 -9.59 -15.92
C ARG A 80 5.71 -9.56 -16.36
N ASN A 81 4.87 -8.85 -15.60
CA ASN A 81 3.43 -8.85 -15.81
C ASN A 81 2.82 -7.51 -15.37
N ASP A 82 2.91 -6.49 -16.22
CA ASP A 82 2.37 -5.16 -15.93
C ASP A 82 0.92 -5.03 -16.41
N THR A 83 0.01 -5.80 -15.81
CA THR A 83 -1.39 -5.88 -16.26
C THR A 83 -2.39 -5.65 -15.14
N VAL A 84 -3.58 -5.14 -15.50
CA VAL A 84 -4.70 -4.91 -14.59
C VAL A 84 -5.07 -6.16 -13.76
N PRO A 85 -5.15 -7.38 -14.34
CA PRO A 85 -5.38 -8.59 -13.56
C PRO A 85 -4.35 -8.82 -12.45
N LEU A 86 -3.07 -8.52 -12.69
CA LEU A 86 -2.05 -8.64 -11.65
C LEU A 86 -2.25 -7.59 -10.55
N TYR A 87 -2.55 -6.34 -10.92
CA TYR A 87 -2.81 -5.28 -9.94
C TYR A 87 -3.95 -5.66 -9.00
N LYS A 88 -5.06 -6.15 -9.55
CA LYS A 88 -6.19 -6.66 -8.77
C LYS A 88 -5.79 -7.82 -7.88
N ARG A 89 -5.07 -8.80 -8.42
CA ARG A 89 -4.55 -9.95 -7.68
C ARG A 89 -3.69 -9.54 -6.50
N SER A 90 -2.89 -8.47 -6.62
CA SER A 90 -2.03 -8.03 -5.52
C SER A 90 -2.81 -7.55 -4.30
N VAL A 91 -3.87 -6.77 -4.52
CA VAL A 91 -4.74 -6.29 -3.44
C VAL A 91 -5.61 -7.43 -2.90
N GLU A 92 -6.12 -8.29 -3.78
CA GLU A 92 -6.87 -9.49 -3.39
C GLU A 92 -6.02 -10.42 -2.52
N ALA A 93 -4.75 -10.63 -2.85
CA ALA A 93 -3.85 -11.46 -2.06
C ALA A 93 -3.68 -10.90 -0.64
N TRP A 94 -3.49 -9.58 -0.50
CA TRP A 94 -3.45 -8.94 0.81
C TRP A 94 -4.77 -9.08 1.56
N TYR A 95 -5.91 -8.88 0.90
CA TYR A 95 -7.21 -8.98 1.54
C TYR A 95 -7.56 -10.43 1.96
N SER A 96 -7.13 -11.42 1.19
CA SER A 96 -7.40 -12.85 1.43
C SER A 96 -6.79 -13.38 2.73
N GLU A 97 -5.83 -12.68 3.34
CA GLU A 97 -5.31 -13.02 4.68
C GLU A 97 -6.40 -12.95 5.77
N ILE A 98 -7.58 -12.36 5.48
CA ILE A 98 -8.77 -12.47 6.33
C ILE A 98 -9.09 -13.93 6.70
N ASP A 99 -8.82 -14.88 5.79
CA ASP A 99 -9.07 -16.30 6.01
C ASP A 99 -8.05 -16.94 6.96
N GLU A 100 -6.94 -16.25 7.26
CA GLU A 100 -5.88 -16.69 8.17
C GLU A 100 -6.05 -16.14 9.60
N VAL A 101 -7.09 -15.33 9.84
CA VAL A 101 -7.40 -14.79 11.16
C VAL A 101 -8.13 -15.84 12.00
N LYS A 102 -7.61 -16.15 13.20
CA LYS A 102 -8.25 -17.09 14.14
C LYS A 102 -9.16 -16.40 15.16
N ASP A 103 -8.82 -15.17 15.53
CA ASP A 103 -9.54 -14.36 16.53
C ASP A 103 -9.77 -12.96 15.98
N SER A 104 -10.83 -12.82 15.17
CA SER A 104 -11.18 -11.57 14.51
C SER A 104 -11.52 -10.48 15.51
N MET A 105 -12.23 -10.80 16.60
CA MET A 105 -12.63 -9.81 17.61
C MET A 105 -11.43 -9.33 18.44
N GLY A 106 -10.53 -10.23 18.81
CA GLY A 106 -9.26 -9.87 19.46
C GLY A 106 -8.40 -9.00 18.55
N LEU A 107 -8.31 -9.35 17.27
CA LEU A 107 -7.55 -8.60 16.27
C LEU A 107 -8.11 -7.18 16.05
N ILE A 108 -9.44 -7.04 15.90
CA ILE A 108 -10.10 -5.74 15.72
C ILE A 108 -9.87 -4.83 16.92
N ASN A 109 -9.98 -5.36 18.14
CA ASN A 109 -9.91 -4.55 19.35
C ASN A 109 -8.48 -4.24 19.81
N ASN A 110 -7.53 -5.12 19.51
CA ASN A 110 -6.17 -5.02 20.00
C ASN A 110 -5.21 -5.63 18.98
N PHE A 111 -4.83 -4.84 17.98
CA PHE A 111 -3.96 -5.30 16.91
C PHE A 111 -2.63 -5.83 17.45
N ASP A 112 -2.28 -7.04 17.02
CA ASP A 112 -0.97 -7.65 17.20
C ASP A 112 -0.69 -8.62 16.04
N LEU A 113 0.50 -8.50 15.45
CA LEU A 113 0.89 -9.23 14.25
C LEU A 113 1.00 -10.74 14.43
N ARG A 114 1.06 -11.26 15.66
CA ARG A 114 1.33 -12.69 15.89
C ARG A 114 0.24 -13.39 16.70
N SER A 115 -0.49 -12.63 17.52
CA SER A 115 -1.41 -13.21 18.50
C SER A 115 -2.69 -13.76 17.88
N HIS A 116 -3.09 -13.26 16.70
CA HIS A 116 -4.45 -13.45 16.17
C HIS A 116 -4.54 -14.24 14.85
N GLN A 117 -3.45 -14.89 14.44
CA GLN A 117 -3.36 -15.69 13.21
C GLN A 117 -3.44 -17.21 13.48
N LYS A 118 -4.03 -17.97 12.55
CA LYS A 118 -4.22 -19.44 12.61
C LYS A 118 -2.90 -20.22 12.57
N ALA A 119 -1.89 -19.70 11.87
CA ALA A 119 -0.58 -20.34 11.68
C ALA A 119 0.55 -19.30 11.71
N THR A 120 1.69 -19.58 11.10
CA THR A 120 2.77 -18.60 10.90
C THR A 120 2.50 -17.61 9.77
N ILE A 121 1.31 -17.65 9.14
CA ILE A 121 0.92 -16.75 8.05
C ILE A 121 0.51 -15.40 8.65
N PRO A 122 1.26 -14.32 8.38
CA PRO A 122 0.93 -12.98 8.85
C PRO A 122 -0.34 -12.44 8.22
N VAL A 123 -1.13 -11.71 9.01
CA VAL A 123 -2.37 -11.03 8.59
C VAL A 123 -2.18 -9.51 8.45
N GLY A 124 -0.92 -9.08 8.44
CA GLY A 124 -0.51 -7.68 8.45
C GLY A 124 -0.93 -6.93 7.20
N HIS A 125 -0.98 -7.58 6.03
CA HIS A 125 -1.39 -6.89 4.81
C HIS A 125 -2.90 -6.65 4.79
N PHE A 126 -3.70 -7.64 5.18
CA PHE A 126 -5.15 -7.49 5.31
C PHE A 126 -5.51 -6.36 6.27
N THR A 127 -4.95 -6.40 7.48
CA THR A 127 -5.22 -5.39 8.52
C THR A 127 -4.82 -3.98 8.09
N GLN A 128 -3.74 -3.83 7.32
CA GLN A 128 -3.35 -2.55 6.74
C GLN A 128 -4.37 -2.03 5.71
N VAL A 129 -4.94 -2.91 4.87
CA VAL A 129 -5.97 -2.56 3.88
C VAL A 129 -7.24 -2.06 4.58
N ILE A 130 -7.62 -2.67 5.70
CA ILE A 130 -8.87 -2.39 6.42
C ILE A 130 -8.68 -1.45 7.62
N TRP A 131 -7.53 -0.80 7.76
CA TRP A 131 -7.28 0.12 8.87
C TRP A 131 -8.13 1.39 8.75
N SER A 132 -9.06 1.63 9.68
CA SER A 132 -10.10 2.67 9.50
C SER A 132 -9.52 4.07 9.41
N ARG A 133 -8.43 4.34 10.16
CA ARG A 133 -7.80 5.66 10.28
C ARG A 133 -6.94 6.03 9.06
N THR A 134 -6.54 5.06 8.24
CA THR A 134 -5.79 5.31 7.01
C THR A 134 -6.66 6.08 6.03
N THR A 135 -6.12 7.14 5.44
CA THR A 135 -6.86 8.02 4.53
C THR A 135 -6.27 8.08 3.14
N HIS A 136 -5.01 7.68 2.98
CA HIS A 136 -4.30 7.78 1.72
C HIS A 136 -3.56 6.49 1.38
N VAL A 137 -3.46 6.22 0.08
CA VAL A 137 -2.63 5.16 -0.46
C VAL A 137 -1.88 5.66 -1.69
N GLY A 138 -0.61 5.31 -1.80
CA GLY A 138 0.18 5.53 -3.00
C GLY A 138 1.01 4.28 -3.29
N CYS A 139 0.99 3.83 -4.55
CA CYS A 139 1.58 2.56 -4.91
C CYS A 139 2.53 2.70 -6.09
N THR A 140 3.58 1.89 -6.12
CA THR A 140 4.45 1.71 -7.27
C THR A 140 4.38 0.28 -7.78
N ARG A 141 4.82 0.10 -9.02
CA ARG A 141 5.10 -1.21 -9.60
C ARG A 141 6.44 -1.16 -10.34
N VAL A 142 7.26 -2.19 -10.15
CA VAL A 142 8.65 -2.17 -10.58
C VAL A 142 9.12 -3.56 -10.98
N TRP A 143 9.87 -3.63 -12.08
CA TRP A 143 10.54 -4.85 -12.54
C TRP A 143 12.03 -4.78 -12.17
N ILE A 144 12.45 -5.65 -11.25
CA ILE A 144 13.82 -5.82 -10.73
C ILE A 144 14.24 -7.30 -10.93
N PRO A 145 14.55 -7.72 -12.16
CA PRO A 145 14.92 -9.11 -12.47
C PRO A 145 16.21 -9.55 -11.76
N GLU A 146 17.07 -8.60 -11.43
CA GLU A 146 18.39 -8.85 -10.84
C GLU A 146 18.43 -8.48 -9.35
N ASN A 147 17.28 -8.54 -8.64
CA ASN A 147 17.27 -8.22 -7.21
C ASN A 147 18.19 -9.19 -6.43
N PRO A 148 19.31 -8.72 -5.85
CA PRO A 148 20.28 -9.60 -5.21
C PRO A 148 19.77 -10.19 -3.89
N PHE A 149 18.72 -9.62 -3.28
CA PHE A 149 18.21 -10.03 -1.98
C PHE A 149 17.00 -10.96 -2.08
N GLN A 150 16.16 -10.80 -3.10
CA GLN A 150 14.87 -11.49 -3.21
C GLN A 150 14.70 -12.05 -4.62
N LYS A 151 15.53 -13.06 -4.93
CA LYS A 151 15.73 -13.62 -6.29
C LYS A 151 14.49 -14.31 -6.87
N ALA A 152 13.49 -14.66 -6.05
CA ALA A 152 12.26 -15.30 -6.50
C ALA A 152 11.23 -14.30 -7.05
N TYR A 153 11.37 -13.00 -6.73
CA TYR A 153 10.43 -11.97 -7.10
C TYR A 153 11.09 -10.88 -7.93
N HIS A 154 10.67 -10.81 -9.18
CA HIS A 154 11.24 -9.91 -10.16
C HIS A 154 10.31 -8.74 -10.45
N LEU A 155 9.01 -8.88 -10.24
CA LEU A 155 8.05 -7.78 -10.29
C LEU A 155 7.52 -7.53 -8.88
N MET A 156 7.54 -6.28 -8.43
CA MET A 156 6.97 -5.88 -7.14
C MET A 156 5.87 -4.85 -7.33
N ILE A 157 4.83 -4.96 -6.52
CA ILE A 157 3.86 -3.89 -6.26
C ILE A 157 4.04 -3.50 -4.79
N ILE A 158 4.30 -2.23 -4.52
CA ILE A 158 4.51 -1.70 -3.17
C ILE A 158 3.50 -0.58 -2.97
N CYS A 159 2.67 -0.67 -1.94
CA CYS A 159 1.74 0.38 -1.54
C CYS A 159 2.14 0.92 -0.17
N ASN A 160 2.29 2.24 -0.08
CA ASN A 160 2.42 2.95 1.19
C ASN A 160 1.06 3.51 1.60
N TYR A 161 0.81 3.52 2.91
CA TYR A 161 -0.45 3.93 3.51
C TYR A 161 -0.23 5.11 4.45
N GLY A 162 -0.92 6.21 4.21
CA GLY A 162 -0.73 7.46 4.93
C GLY A 162 -1.99 8.00 5.60
N GLY A 163 -1.77 9.01 6.43
CA GLY A 163 -2.77 9.59 7.33
C GLY A 163 -3.05 8.72 8.56
N GLY A 164 -3.74 9.32 9.53
CA GLY A 164 -3.98 8.68 10.81
C GLY A 164 -2.67 8.39 11.53
N ASP A 165 -2.38 7.11 11.75
CA ASP A 165 -1.19 6.61 12.43
C ASP A 165 -0.35 5.66 11.55
N GLY A 166 -0.61 5.66 10.24
CA GLY A 166 0.07 4.80 9.26
C GLY A 166 -0.44 3.36 9.22
N GLY A 167 -1.27 2.93 10.17
CA GLY A 167 -1.81 1.58 10.23
C GLY A 167 -0.96 0.59 11.02
N ASN A 168 -1.59 -0.53 11.41
CA ASN A 168 -0.96 -1.64 12.12
C ASN A 168 -0.18 -1.21 13.38
N VAL A 169 -0.70 -0.20 14.08
CA VAL A 169 -0.13 0.22 15.36
C VAL A 169 -0.51 -0.81 16.41
N ARG A 170 0.51 -1.42 17.03
CA ARG A 170 0.29 -2.44 18.07
C ARG A 170 -0.63 -1.88 19.16
N THR A 171 -1.47 -2.75 19.69
CA THR A 171 -2.48 -2.45 20.73
C THR A 171 -3.51 -1.39 20.37
N THR A 172 -3.65 -1.05 19.08
CA THR A 172 -4.65 -0.11 18.60
C THR A 172 -5.79 -0.87 17.91
N LYS A 173 -7.00 -0.31 17.97
CA LYS A 173 -8.15 -0.85 17.24
C LYS A 173 -7.97 -0.67 15.73
N ILE A 174 -8.37 -1.67 14.96
CA ILE A 174 -8.36 -1.60 13.49
C ILE A 174 -9.47 -0.69 12.98
N TYR A 175 -10.68 -0.86 13.53
CA TYR A 175 -11.87 -0.06 13.24
C TYR A 175 -12.84 -0.10 14.42
N ASP A 176 -13.80 0.82 14.45
CA ASP A 176 -14.89 0.81 15.43
C ASP A 176 -16.04 -0.05 14.90
N ILE A 177 -16.47 -1.04 15.69
CA ILE A 177 -17.59 -1.92 15.34
C ILE A 177 -18.89 -1.14 15.49
N GLY A 178 -19.76 -1.23 14.47
CA GLY A 178 -21.10 -0.64 14.51
C GLY A 178 -21.65 -0.40 13.10
N GLU A 179 -22.87 0.14 13.04
CA GLU A 179 -23.54 0.42 11.78
C GLU A 179 -22.66 1.28 10.85
N PRO A 180 -22.60 0.99 9.54
CA PRO A 180 -21.79 1.75 8.60
C PRO A 180 -22.04 3.26 8.74
N CYS A 181 -20.95 4.03 8.75
CA CYS A 181 -20.97 5.49 8.89
C CYS A 181 -21.58 6.04 10.20
N SER A 182 -21.96 5.21 11.17
CA SER A 182 -22.53 5.67 12.45
C SER A 182 -21.52 6.37 13.38
N ASN A 183 -20.23 6.18 13.13
CA ASN A 183 -19.14 6.83 13.87
C ASN A 183 -18.08 7.42 12.92
N CYS A 184 -18.50 8.02 11.82
CA CYS A 184 -17.56 8.74 10.95
C CYS A 184 -16.82 9.82 11.75
N PRO A 185 -15.49 9.97 11.56
CA PRO A 185 -14.73 11.02 12.22
C PRO A 185 -15.32 12.42 11.95
N SER A 186 -15.13 13.35 12.89
CA SER A 186 -15.59 14.74 12.78
C SER A 186 -15.22 15.33 11.40
N ASP A 187 -16.16 16.10 10.85
CA ASP A 187 -16.08 16.71 9.51
C ASP A 187 -16.15 15.74 8.32
N THR A 188 -16.51 14.47 8.56
CA THR A 188 -16.78 13.51 7.50
C THR A 188 -18.18 12.92 7.58
N THR A 189 -18.76 12.67 6.42
CA THR A 189 -20.03 11.95 6.26
C THR A 189 -19.81 10.70 5.45
N CYS A 190 -20.84 9.88 5.33
CA CYS A 190 -20.82 8.73 4.44
C CYS A 190 -20.54 9.16 2.98
N ASN A 191 -19.71 8.39 2.28
CA ASN A 191 -19.22 8.69 0.94
C ASN A 191 -20.30 8.44 -0.11
N ASP A 192 -20.27 9.21 -1.20
CA ASP A 192 -21.27 9.11 -2.26
C ASP A 192 -21.11 7.90 -3.17
N LYS A 193 -19.91 7.37 -3.35
CA LYS A 193 -19.63 6.20 -4.20
C LYS A 193 -19.56 4.91 -3.38
N TYR A 194 -18.78 4.93 -2.30
CA TYR A 194 -18.59 3.80 -1.39
C TYR A 194 -19.45 4.02 -0.15
N LYS A 195 -20.72 3.60 -0.23
CA LYS A 195 -21.80 3.98 0.68
C LYS A 195 -21.62 3.51 2.13
N ASN A 196 -20.57 2.75 2.45
CA ASN A 196 -20.26 2.30 3.81
C ASN A 196 -18.99 2.96 4.36
N LEU A 197 -18.37 3.87 3.61
CA LEU A 197 -17.12 4.53 3.95
C LEU A 197 -17.32 6.00 4.33
N CYS A 198 -16.48 6.50 5.22
CA CYS A 198 -16.48 7.89 5.68
C CYS A 198 -15.54 8.77 4.84
N GLY A 199 -16.00 9.99 4.53
CA GLY A 199 -15.22 11.04 3.89
C GLY A 199 -15.45 11.14 2.38
N LYS A 200 -14.86 12.19 1.79
CA LYS A 200 -14.99 12.48 0.36
C LYS A 200 -13.93 11.71 -0.44
N LEU A 201 -14.35 11.18 -1.58
CA LEU A 201 -13.45 10.61 -2.59
C LEU A 201 -13.00 11.73 -3.51
N GLU A 202 -11.71 12.01 -3.51
CA GLU A 202 -11.09 13.01 -4.36
C GLU A 202 -10.72 12.41 -5.73
N PRO A 203 -10.68 13.24 -6.79
CA PRO A 203 -10.17 12.82 -8.08
C PRO A 203 -8.73 12.30 -7.98
N ILE A 204 -8.43 11.22 -8.70
CA ILE A 204 -7.07 10.67 -8.73
C ILE A 204 -6.13 11.69 -9.38
N PRO A 205 -5.01 12.07 -8.73
CA PRO A 205 -4.05 12.99 -9.33
C PRO A 205 -3.51 12.47 -10.66
N GLU A 206 -3.64 13.29 -11.70
CA GLU A 206 -3.19 12.97 -13.07
C GLU A 206 -1.74 13.34 -13.35
N ARG A 207 -1.11 14.07 -12.43
CA ARG A 207 0.30 14.46 -12.57
C ARG A 207 1.15 13.18 -12.60
N GLU A 208 2.05 13.09 -13.57
CA GLU A 208 3.15 12.14 -13.49
C GLU A 208 3.87 12.35 -12.14
N PRO A 209 4.32 11.28 -11.46
CA PRO A 209 5.03 11.42 -10.21
C PRO A 209 6.32 12.20 -10.52
N PHE A 210 6.31 13.50 -10.22
CA PHE A 210 7.35 14.47 -10.53
C PHE A 210 7.87 14.47 -11.99
N LYS A 211 7.16 15.11 -12.92
CA LYS A 211 7.88 15.79 -14.03
C LYS A 211 8.60 16.99 -13.42
N LYS A 212 9.92 16.89 -13.26
CA LYS A 212 10.79 18.05 -13.09
C LYS A 212 10.47 18.99 -14.26
N GLU A 213 9.88 20.15 -13.99
CA GLU A 213 9.76 21.16 -15.04
C GLU A 213 11.18 21.49 -15.48
N ASN A 214 11.55 21.03 -16.68
CA ASN A 214 12.73 21.50 -17.37
C ASN A 214 12.51 22.98 -17.63
N ARG A 215 13.07 23.84 -16.77
CA ARG A 215 13.34 25.21 -17.12
C ARG A 215 14.32 25.20 -18.29
N GLY A 216 13.78 25.39 -19.49
CA GLY A 216 14.44 26.00 -20.64
C GLY A 216 15.48 25.15 -21.36
N GLY A 217 15.14 24.73 -22.58
CA GLY A 217 16.10 24.25 -23.57
C GLY A 217 15.38 23.73 -24.81
N GLY A 218 15.18 24.62 -25.79
CA GLY A 218 14.50 24.30 -27.05
C GLY A 218 15.32 23.47 -28.04
N GLY A 219 14.62 23.01 -29.08
CA GLY A 219 15.11 22.25 -30.24
C GLY A 219 14.79 20.76 -30.12
N GLY A 220 14.13 20.07 -31.04
CA GLY A 220 13.73 20.33 -32.41
C GLY A 220 13.73 18.99 -33.15
N GLY A 221 12.60 18.60 -33.77
CA GLY A 221 12.53 17.69 -34.93
C GLY A 221 12.49 16.17 -34.70
N GLY A 222 11.55 15.49 -35.39
CA GLY A 222 11.86 14.26 -36.14
C GLY A 222 11.15 12.93 -35.80
N ASN A 223 9.90 12.78 -36.28
CA ASN A 223 9.23 11.68 -37.00
C ASN A 223 9.60 10.16 -36.88
N GLY A 224 8.55 9.32 -36.90
CA GLY A 224 8.49 7.91 -37.40
C GLY A 224 8.76 6.80 -36.38
N GLY A 225 8.07 5.66 -36.28
CA GLY A 225 6.98 5.02 -37.02
C GLY A 225 6.94 3.50 -36.67
N GLY A 226 5.75 2.90 -36.60
CA GLY A 226 5.48 1.50 -36.99
C GLY A 226 5.78 0.32 -36.03
N GLY A 227 4.71 -0.43 -35.66
CA GLY A 227 4.61 -1.86 -36.01
C GLY A 227 4.76 -2.95 -34.94
N GLY A 228 3.65 -3.60 -34.57
CA GLY A 228 3.41 -5.02 -34.89
C GLY A 228 3.66 -6.14 -33.84
N GLY A 229 2.57 -6.85 -33.50
CA GLY A 229 2.49 -8.32 -33.21
C GLY A 229 3.03 -8.82 -31.86
N GLY A 230 2.45 -9.80 -31.15
CA GLY A 230 1.40 -10.78 -31.42
C GLY A 230 1.69 -12.08 -30.62
N GLY A 231 0.67 -12.68 -30.00
CA GLY A 231 0.65 -14.05 -29.41
C GLY A 231 1.46 -14.25 -28.11
N GLY A 232 1.10 -15.09 -27.15
CA GLY A 232 0.07 -16.12 -27.02
C GLY A 232 0.47 -17.00 -25.81
N ASP A 233 -0.55 -17.55 -25.15
CA ASP A 233 -0.58 -18.75 -24.30
C ASP A 233 0.06 -18.77 -22.89
N GLY A 234 -0.83 -18.83 -21.90
CA GLY A 234 -1.23 -20.11 -21.31
C GLY A 234 -0.27 -20.76 -20.30
N GLY A 235 -0.68 -20.81 -19.04
CA GLY A 235 -0.07 -21.69 -18.03
C GLY A 235 -0.21 -21.13 -16.62
N GLY A 236 -1.17 -21.65 -15.86
CA GLY A 236 -1.51 -21.20 -14.51
C GLY A 236 -0.38 -21.35 -13.51
N ASP A 237 -0.28 -20.38 -12.60
CA ASP A 237 0.58 -20.44 -11.42
C ASP A 237 -0.29 -20.21 -10.17
N GLY A 238 -0.24 -21.19 -9.26
CA GLY A 238 -0.60 -21.03 -7.86
C GLY A 238 0.45 -20.16 -7.18
N GLY A 239 0.10 -18.91 -6.89
CA GLY A 239 0.97 -17.99 -6.18
C GLY A 239 0.68 -18.04 -4.68
N ASN A 240 1.46 -18.82 -3.93
CA ASN A 240 1.61 -18.56 -2.50
C ASN A 240 2.44 -17.27 -2.36
N GLY A 241 1.77 -16.17 -2.01
CA GLY A 241 2.45 -14.94 -1.63
C GLY A 241 3.33 -15.21 -0.42
N ILE A 242 4.64 -14.99 -0.55
CA ILE A 242 5.55 -15.04 0.60
C ILE A 242 5.32 -13.75 1.39
N SER A 243 4.79 -13.93 2.58
CA SER A 243 4.80 -12.90 3.61
C SER A 243 6.23 -12.67 4.08
N ALA A 244 6.79 -11.50 3.75
CA ALA A 244 7.96 -11.01 4.45
C ALA A 244 7.48 -10.60 5.84
N THR A 245 7.84 -11.38 6.85
CA THR A 245 7.61 -11.07 8.27
C THR A 245 8.11 -9.66 8.55
N THR A 246 7.20 -8.74 8.84
CA THR A 246 7.55 -7.41 9.35
C THR A 246 7.94 -7.51 10.81
N ASP A 247 9.08 -6.92 11.13
CA ASP A 247 9.50 -6.64 12.50
C ASP A 247 8.41 -5.80 13.18
N GLY A 248 7.83 -6.36 14.24
CA GLY A 248 6.96 -5.64 15.16
C GLY A 248 7.79 -4.62 15.94
N GLY A 249 8.05 -3.48 15.34
CA GLY A 249 8.72 -2.34 15.97
C GLY A 249 7.83 -1.66 16.99
N ASN A 250 8.31 -1.60 18.23
CA ASN A 250 7.75 -0.90 19.38
C ASN A 250 7.60 0.61 19.07
N ASN A 251 6.44 1.04 18.55
CA ASN A 251 6.33 2.33 17.85
C ASN A 251 6.06 3.57 18.72
N THR A 252 6.34 3.53 20.02
CA THR A 252 6.18 4.72 20.89
C THR A 252 7.50 5.23 21.50
N GLU A 253 8.56 4.42 21.57
CA GLU A 253 9.86 4.85 22.12
C GLU A 253 11.01 4.81 21.09
N GLY A 254 10.82 4.20 19.92
CA GLY A 254 11.86 4.04 18.88
C GLY A 254 11.82 5.05 17.72
N THR A 255 10.75 5.83 17.58
CA THR A 255 10.51 6.69 16.40
C THR A 255 11.55 7.81 16.28
N SER A 256 11.98 8.41 17.40
CA SER A 256 13.05 9.44 17.41
C SER A 256 14.42 8.89 16.98
N GLY A 257 14.75 7.65 17.39
CA GLY A 257 16.00 6.98 17.04
C GLY A 257 16.04 6.53 15.58
N VAL A 258 14.97 5.89 15.10
CA VAL A 258 14.85 5.49 13.68
C VAL A 258 14.81 6.72 12.78
N ARG A 259 14.13 7.80 13.19
CA ARG A 259 14.11 9.07 12.45
C ARG A 259 15.49 9.72 12.38
N ARG A 260 16.26 9.75 13.49
CA ARG A 260 17.66 10.21 13.46
C ARG A 260 18.54 9.32 12.59
N ILE A 261 18.34 8.00 12.60
CA ILE A 261 19.08 7.05 11.75
C ILE A 261 18.72 7.22 10.27
N CYS A 262 17.45 7.43 9.94
CA CYS A 262 17.04 7.76 8.59
C CYS A 262 17.66 9.09 8.18
N ILE A 263 17.57 10.15 8.97
CA ILE A 263 18.22 11.44 8.64
C ILE A 263 19.76 11.30 8.56
N SER A 264 20.42 10.55 9.46
CA SER A 264 21.89 10.48 9.58
C SER A 264 22.57 9.42 8.72
N LYS A 265 21.88 8.33 8.35
CA LYS A 265 22.36 7.32 7.38
C LYS A 265 21.85 7.60 5.97
N VAL A 266 20.73 8.32 5.84
CA VAL A 266 20.34 8.89 4.57
C VAL A 266 21.23 10.10 4.29
N LEU A 267 21.67 10.98 5.19
CA LEU A 267 22.53 12.14 4.79
C LEU A 267 23.80 11.80 3.94
N PRO A 268 24.61 10.77 4.25
CA PRO A 268 25.73 10.35 3.39
C PRO A 268 25.28 9.62 2.11
N LEU A 269 24.07 9.04 2.13
CA LEU A 269 23.40 8.47 0.95
C LEU A 269 22.43 9.45 0.26
N ALA A 270 22.18 10.64 0.79
CA ALA A 270 21.14 11.60 0.36
C ALA A 270 21.71 12.44 -0.75
N ILE A 271 23.03 12.68 -0.69
CA ILE A 271 23.83 13.13 -1.81
C ILE A 271 23.80 12.09 -2.95
N SER A 272 23.47 10.81 -2.69
CA SER A 272 23.27 9.81 -3.74
C SER A 272 21.79 9.53 -4.09
N ILE A 273 20.83 9.50 -3.16
CA ILE A 273 19.42 9.18 -3.40
C ILE A 273 18.68 10.39 -3.98
N ALA A 274 18.99 11.61 -3.52
CA ALA A 274 18.53 12.80 -4.23
C ALA A 274 19.15 12.88 -5.63
N VAL A 275 20.37 12.36 -5.83
CA VAL A 275 20.99 12.26 -7.16
C VAL A 275 20.41 11.12 -8.00
N TYR A 276 19.96 10.01 -7.43
CA TYR A 276 19.36 8.86 -8.15
C TYR A 276 17.86 8.97 -8.41
N CYS A 277 17.12 9.82 -7.68
CA CYS A 277 15.73 10.17 -8.02
C CYS A 277 15.63 11.53 -8.79
N LEU A 278 16.76 12.19 -9.12
CA LEU A 278 16.82 13.42 -9.97
C LEU A 278 17.56 13.25 -11.31
N ILE A 279 18.11 12.06 -11.61
CA ILE A 279 18.67 11.64 -12.92
C ILE A 279 17.75 10.56 -13.49
#